data_AF-M2R8A0-F1
#
_entry.id   AF-M2R8A0-F1
#
_cell.length_a   1.000
_cell.length_b   1.000
_cell.length_c   1.000
_cell.angle_alpha   90.00
_cell.angle_beta   90.00
_cell.angle_gamma   90.00
#
_symmetry.space_group_name_H-M   'P 1'
#
loop_
_entity.id
_entity.type
_entity.pdbx_description
1 polymer ?
#
loop_
_entity_poly.entity_id
_entity_poly.type
_entity_poly.pdbx_seq_one_letter_code
_entity_poly.pdbx_strand_id
1 'polypeptide(L)'
;MAIDLDRHHVRKHVSKTARGNNAYMKLLVRLYGFLARRTQSKFAKTILHRLCLSRVNRPIVSTSKLACLMKKHPEETAVCVNTVTYDSRYPVPKMNVCALKFTKTAEAAIN
;
A
#
# COMPACT_ATOMS: atom_id res chain seq x y z
N MET A 1 -22.64 -32.81 29.24
CA MET A 1 -21.78 -31.74 29.80
C MET A 1 -21.78 -30.57 28.83
N ALA A 2 -22.28 -29.41 29.26
CA ALA A 2 -22.21 -28.18 28.46
C ALA A 2 -20.86 -27.48 28.74
N ILE A 3 -20.13 -27.10 27.69
CA ILE A 3 -18.86 -26.39 27.82
C ILE A 3 -19.18 -24.90 27.79
N ASP A 4 -18.99 -24.23 28.93
CA ASP A 4 -19.08 -22.78 29.05
C ASP A 4 -17.87 -22.15 28.35
N LEU A 5 -18.08 -21.66 27.13
CA LEU A 5 -17.06 -21.03 26.30
C LEU A 5 -17.47 -19.58 26.09
N ASP A 6 -16.58 -18.66 26.45
CA ASP A 6 -16.78 -17.25 26.17
C ASP A 6 -16.64 -17.02 24.65
N ARG A 7 -17.77 -16.93 23.94
CA ARG A 7 -17.86 -16.83 22.47
C ARG A 7 -17.86 -15.39 21.95
N HIS A 8 -17.60 -14.41 22.81
CA HIS A 8 -17.56 -13.01 22.39
C HIS A 8 -16.29 -12.71 21.59
N HIS A 9 -16.43 -12.04 20.43
CA HIS A 9 -15.33 -11.53 19.61
C HIS A 9 -14.28 -12.55 19.09
N VAL A 10 -14.61 -13.84 19.00
CA VAL A 10 -13.70 -14.88 18.47
C VAL A 10 -13.26 -14.59 17.03
N ARG A 11 -14.16 -14.02 16.21
CA ARG A 11 -13.88 -13.69 14.80
C ARG A 11 -13.35 -12.27 14.66
N LYS A 12 -12.10 -12.13 14.25
CA LYS A 12 -11.53 -10.84 13.85
C LYS A 12 -12.06 -10.40 12.49
N HIS A 13 -12.58 -9.18 12.41
CA HIS A 13 -13.09 -8.59 11.18
C HIS A 13 -11.96 -7.92 10.37
N VAL A 14 -11.14 -8.74 9.71
CA VAL A 14 -10.01 -8.27 8.88
C VAL A 14 -10.17 -8.75 7.44
N SER A 15 -9.92 -7.85 6.48
CA SER A 15 -9.94 -8.20 5.06
C SER A 15 -8.72 -9.06 4.72
N LYS A 16 -8.96 -10.34 4.42
CA LYS A 16 -7.90 -11.29 4.02
C LYS A 16 -7.67 -11.35 2.51
N THR A 17 -8.56 -10.72 1.73
CA THR A 17 -8.55 -10.74 0.27
C THR A 17 -8.68 -9.34 -0.31
N ALA A 18 -8.25 -9.18 -1.56
CA ALA A 18 -8.50 -7.96 -2.33
C ALA A 18 -10.01 -7.73 -2.47
N ARG A 19 -10.48 -6.53 -2.14
CA ARG A 19 -11.86 -6.14 -2.42
C ARG A 19 -12.03 -5.85 -3.92
N GLY A 20 -13.07 -6.42 -4.54
CA GLY A 20 -13.46 -6.20 -5.93
C GLY A 20 -12.97 -7.25 -6.93
N ASN A 21 -13.30 -7.03 -8.21
CA ASN A 21 -13.07 -8.00 -9.30
C ASN A 21 -11.84 -7.73 -10.17
N ASN A 22 -11.01 -6.75 -9.85
CA ASN A 22 -9.80 -6.44 -10.62
C ASN A 22 -8.76 -7.58 -10.56
N ALA A 23 -8.44 -8.15 -11.73
CA ALA A 23 -7.50 -9.26 -11.87
C ALA A 23 -6.07 -8.91 -11.44
N TYR A 24 -5.56 -7.72 -11.80
CA TYR A 24 -4.21 -7.26 -11.46
C TYR A 24 -4.01 -7.13 -9.94
N MET A 25 -5.00 -6.58 -9.24
CA MET A 25 -4.99 -6.51 -7.78
C MET A 25 -4.99 -7.90 -7.14
N LYS A 26 -5.78 -8.84 -7.67
CA LYS A 26 -5.81 -10.23 -7.17
C LYS A 26 -4.46 -10.93 -7.38
N LEU A 27 -3.79 -10.70 -8.51
CA LEU A 27 -2.45 -11.24 -8.77
C LEU A 27 -1.40 -10.68 -7.80
N LEU A 28 -1.40 -9.37 -7.55
CA LEU A 28 -0.49 -8.76 -6.58
C LEU A 28 -0.70 -9.30 -5.16
N VAL A 29 -1.96 -9.47 -4.73
CA VAL A 29 -2.26 -10.07 -3.42
C VAL A 29 -1.79 -11.52 -3.34
N ARG A 30 -1.91 -12.30 -4.43
CA ARG A 30 -1.37 -13.68 -4.47
C ARG A 30 0.16 -13.70 -4.37
N LEU A 31 0.84 -12.81 -5.11
CA LEU A 31 2.30 -12.68 -5.08
C LEU A 31 2.80 -12.28 -3.69
N TYR A 32 2.28 -11.20 -3.12
CA TYR A 32 2.68 -10.76 -1.77
C TYR A 32 2.23 -11.75 -0.68
N GLY A 33 1.15 -12.49 -0.91
CA GLY A 33 0.72 -13.59 -0.04
C GLY A 33 1.67 -14.79 -0.08
N PHE A 34 2.28 -15.09 -1.22
CA PHE A 34 3.36 -16.07 -1.33
C PHE A 34 4.62 -15.58 -0.61
N LEU A 35 5.07 -14.36 -0.91
CA LEU A 35 6.26 -13.77 -0.29
C LEU A 35 6.12 -13.68 1.23
N ALA A 36 5.03 -13.13 1.75
CA ALA A 36 4.81 -12.95 3.18
C ALA A 36 4.83 -14.28 3.96
N ARG A 37 4.42 -15.39 3.33
CA ARG A 37 4.47 -16.73 3.92
C ARG A 37 5.87 -17.35 3.87
N ARG A 38 6.65 -17.10 2.82
CA ARG A 38 7.94 -17.79 2.57
C ARG A 38 9.17 -17.03 3.06
N THR A 39 9.17 -15.69 3.07
CA THR A 39 10.38 -14.89 3.36
C THR A 39 10.39 -14.24 4.75
N GLN A 40 9.36 -14.45 5.59
CA GLN A 40 9.18 -13.84 6.91
C GLN A 40 9.35 -12.31 6.98
N SER A 41 9.38 -11.61 5.84
CA SER A 41 9.59 -10.17 5.76
C SER A 41 8.39 -9.39 6.32
N LYS A 42 8.63 -8.53 7.32
CA LYS A 42 7.62 -7.62 7.89
C LYS A 42 7.07 -6.66 6.83
N PHE A 43 7.91 -6.26 5.86
CA PHE A 43 7.53 -5.39 4.75
C PHE A 43 6.49 -6.06 3.85
N ALA A 44 6.73 -7.29 3.42
CA ALA A 44 5.80 -8.05 2.58
C ALA A 44 4.44 -8.27 3.30
N LYS A 45 4.47 -8.58 4.59
CA LYS A 45 3.25 -8.70 5.43
C LYS A 45 2.46 -7.38 5.47
N THR A 46 3.15 -6.25 5.58
CA THR A 46 2.54 -4.92 5.61
C THR A 46 1.92 -4.53 4.27
N ILE A 47 2.60 -4.81 3.16
CA ILE A 47 2.06 -4.55 1.81
C ILE A 47 0.83 -5.40 1.55
N LEU A 48 0.87 -6.69 1.88
CA LEU A 48 -0.27 -7.59 1.72
C LEU A 48 -1.51 -7.05 2.47
N HIS A 49 -1.33 -6.62 3.72
CA HIS A 49 -2.41 -6.02 4.49
C HIS A 49 -2.97 -4.75 3.80
N ARG A 50 -2.08 -3.84 3.35
CA ARG A 50 -2.48 -2.59 2.68
C ARG A 50 -3.20 -2.83 1.35
N LEU A 51 -2.82 -3.83 0.57
CA LEU A 51 -3.50 -4.18 -0.68
C LEU A 51 -4.96 -4.62 -0.46
N CYS A 52 -5.25 -5.25 0.68
CA CYS A 52 -6.60 -5.71 1.04
C CYS A 52 -7.51 -4.60 1.63
N LEU A 53 -6.97 -3.41 1.89
CA LEU A 53 -7.74 -2.28 2.42
C LEU A 53 -8.73 -1.72 1.40
N SER A 54 -9.80 -1.09 1.89
CA SER A 54 -10.74 -0.34 1.05
C SER A 54 -10.06 0.87 0.41
N ARG A 55 -10.73 1.50 -0.57
CA ARG A 55 -10.28 2.77 -1.15
C ARG A 55 -10.26 3.89 -0.11
N VAL A 56 -11.27 3.95 0.77
CA VAL A 56 -11.36 4.94 1.85
C VAL A 56 -10.13 4.87 2.78
N ASN A 57 -9.64 3.65 3.05
CA ASN A 57 -8.48 3.43 3.91
C ASN A 57 -7.13 3.50 3.16
N ARG A 58 -7.16 3.87 1.88
CA ARG A 58 -5.98 4.09 1.03
C ARG A 58 -6.03 5.52 0.47
N PRO A 59 -5.76 6.54 1.31
CA PRO A 59 -5.85 7.93 0.90
C PRO A 59 -4.79 8.26 -0.15
N ILE A 60 -5.08 9.27 -0.96
CA ILE A 60 -4.17 9.76 -2.00
C ILE A 60 -2.93 10.38 -1.34
N VAL A 61 -1.76 10.24 -1.99
CA VAL A 61 -0.48 10.79 -1.51
C VAL A 61 0.01 11.86 -2.50
N SER A 62 0.37 13.04 -2.01
CA SER A 62 0.93 14.11 -2.84
C SER A 62 2.43 13.96 -3.05
N THR A 63 2.93 14.47 -4.18
CA THR A 63 4.38 14.56 -4.47
C THR A 63 5.12 15.41 -3.44
N SER A 64 4.50 16.48 -2.93
CA SER A 64 5.05 17.33 -1.86
C SER A 64 5.35 16.53 -0.58
N LYS A 65 4.45 15.63 -0.19
CA LYS A 65 4.64 14.78 1.00
C LYS A 65 5.75 13.76 0.79
N LEU A 66 5.84 13.18 -0.41
CA LEU A 66 6.93 12.26 -0.77
C LEU A 66 8.28 12.96 -0.76
N ALA A 67 8.37 14.15 -1.36
CA ALA A 67 9.59 14.96 -1.36
C ALA A 67 10.07 15.27 0.06
N CYS A 68 9.17 15.64 0.97
CA CYS A 68 9.53 15.90 2.36
C CYS A 68 10.06 14.64 3.09
N LEU A 69 9.43 13.49 2.89
CA LEU A 69 9.86 12.23 3.51
C LEU A 69 11.19 11.71 2.95
N MET A 70 11.39 11.83 1.63
CA MET A 70 12.56 11.32 0.93
C MET A 70 13.81 12.19 1.11
N LYS A 71 13.69 13.44 1.59
CA LYS A 71 14.85 14.28 1.94
C LYS A 71 15.84 13.61 2.89
N LYS A 72 15.35 12.74 3.79
CA LYS A 72 16.20 12.00 4.74
C LYS A 72 16.78 10.71 4.15
N HIS A 73 16.23 10.23 3.05
CA HIS A 73 16.54 8.94 2.43
C HIS A 73 16.64 9.09 0.90
N PRO A 74 17.64 9.82 0.37
CA PRO A 74 17.72 10.13 -1.06
C PRO A 74 17.97 8.91 -1.95
N GLU A 75 18.65 7.89 -1.44
CA GLU A 75 19.03 6.67 -2.18
C GLU A 75 17.93 5.58 -2.14
N GLU A 76 16.93 5.74 -1.27
CA GLU A 76 15.90 4.71 -1.07
C GLU A 76 14.72 4.89 -2.04
N THR A 77 14.03 3.79 -2.33
CA THR A 77 12.82 3.82 -3.17
C THR A 77 11.58 4.07 -2.31
N ALA A 78 10.81 5.10 -2.65
CA ALA A 78 9.53 5.38 -2.02
C ALA A 78 8.45 4.37 -2.44
N VAL A 79 7.95 3.55 -1.51
CA VAL A 79 6.89 2.56 -1.80
C VAL A 79 5.54 2.98 -1.22
N CYS A 80 4.54 3.15 -2.08
CA CYS A 80 3.19 3.58 -1.72
C CYS A 80 2.11 2.65 -2.29
N VAL A 81 1.22 2.11 -1.46
CA VAL A 81 0.09 1.25 -1.91
C VAL A 81 -1.15 2.09 -2.27
N ASN A 82 -0.93 3.32 -2.73
CA ASN A 82 -1.96 4.35 -2.91
C ASN A 82 -1.83 5.01 -4.29
N THR A 83 -2.73 5.95 -4.61
CA THR A 83 -2.59 6.81 -5.80
C THR A 83 -1.71 8.02 -5.47
N VAL A 84 -0.79 8.36 -6.38
CA VAL A 84 0.10 9.52 -6.25
C VAL A 84 -0.40 10.67 -7.14
N THR A 85 -0.56 11.84 -6.53
CA THR A 85 -1.02 13.08 -7.19
C THR A 85 0.04 14.17 -7.18
N TYR A 86 0.07 14.96 -8.25
CA TYR A 86 0.94 16.13 -8.36
C TYR A 86 0.44 17.29 -7.49
N ASP A 87 1.37 17.98 -6.84
CA ASP A 87 1.15 19.23 -6.12
C ASP A 87 1.99 20.33 -6.77
N SER A 88 1.34 21.28 -7.45
CA SER A 88 2.01 22.33 -8.23
C SER A 88 2.78 23.35 -7.40
N ARG A 89 2.49 23.41 -6.09
CA ARG A 89 3.09 24.38 -5.18
C ARG A 89 4.50 23.99 -4.75
N TYR A 90 4.91 22.74 -4.99
CA TYR A 90 6.18 22.22 -4.47
C TYR A 90 7.06 21.66 -5.60
N PRO A 91 8.36 22.03 -5.65
CA PRO A 91 9.27 21.45 -6.62
C PRO A 91 9.45 19.95 -6.34
N VAL A 92 9.31 19.12 -7.38
CA VAL A 92 9.45 17.67 -7.26
C VAL A 92 10.92 17.30 -7.45
N PRO A 93 11.62 16.77 -6.44
CA PRO A 93 12.97 16.29 -6.62
C PRO A 93 12.95 14.95 -7.37
N LYS A 94 14.01 14.67 -8.12
CA LYS A 94 14.20 13.38 -8.80
C LYS A 94 14.31 12.28 -7.74
N MET A 95 13.43 11.28 -7.79
CA MET A 95 13.37 10.19 -6.83
C MET A 95 12.75 8.93 -7.45
N ASN A 96 13.04 7.76 -6.90
CA ASN A 96 12.43 6.51 -7.34
C ASN A 96 11.15 6.23 -6.53
N VAL A 97 10.00 6.15 -7.21
CA VAL A 97 8.69 5.89 -6.57
C VAL A 97 8.02 4.67 -7.16
N CYS A 98 7.57 3.76 -6.30
CA CYS A 98 6.70 2.64 -6.66
C CYS A 98 5.31 2.85 -6.08
N ALA A 99 4.28 2.94 -6.93
CA ALA A 99 2.89 3.11 -6.52
C ALA A 99 1.90 2.30 -7.35
N LEU A 100 0.64 2.21 -6.87
CA LEU A 100 -0.42 1.52 -7.62
C LEU A 100 -0.90 2.30 -8.84
N LYS A 101 -0.93 3.63 -8.71
CA LYS A 101 -1.42 4.52 -9.75
C LYS A 101 -0.76 5.88 -9.59
N PHE A 102 -0.35 6.48 -10.70
CA PHE A 102 0.04 7.86 -10.77
C PHE A 102 -0.95 8.67 -11.59
N THR A 103 -0.99 9.97 -11.34
CA THR A 103 -1.64 10.93 -12.25
C THR A 103 -0.66 11.30 -13.35
N LYS A 104 -1.13 11.57 -14.57
CA LYS A 104 -0.26 11.90 -15.71
C LYS A 104 0.71 13.05 -15.40
N THR A 105 0.24 14.06 -14.67
CA THR A 105 1.06 15.19 -14.21
C THR A 105 2.10 14.78 -13.17
N ALA A 106 1.80 13.82 -12.30
CA ALA A 106 2.77 13.29 -11.34
C ALA A 106 3.82 12.41 -12.04
N GLU A 107 3.42 11.60 -13.04
CA GLU A 107 4.35 10.80 -13.83
C GLU A 107 5.36 11.70 -14.56
N ALA A 108 4.88 12.75 -15.23
CA ALA A 108 5.73 13.70 -15.94
C ALA A 108 6.63 14.56 -15.03
N ALA A 109 6.29 14.68 -13.74
CA ALA A 109 7.11 15.44 -12.78
C ALA A 109 8.18 14.58 -12.10
N ILE A 110 8.01 13.25 -12.10
CA ILE A 110 8.94 12.31 -11.44
C ILE A 110 9.94 11.73 -12.44
N ASN A 111 9.50 11.47 -13.68
CA ASN A 111 10.36 11.05 -14.80
C ASN A 111 11.10 12.24 -15.42
#